data_AF-A0A6G5A409-F1
#
_entry.id   AF-A0A6G5A409-F1
#
_cell.length_a   1.000
_cell.length_b   1.000
_cell.length_c   1.000
_cell.angle_alpha   90.00
_cell.angle_beta   90.00
_cell.angle_gamma   90.00
#
_symmetry.space_group_name_H-M   'P 1'
#
loop_
_entity.id
_entity.type
_entity.pdbx_description
1 polymer ?
#
loop_
_entity_poly.entity_id
_entity_poly.type
_entity_poly.pdbx_seq_one_letter_code
_entity_poly.pdbx_strand_id
1 'polypeptide(L)'
;MLKSRKDKEKCNKPKRYYLDGNATLQKLQNFSKACSLSNDSVIYLYTNKTPVDDFYGGAALPGIFSTFATFGTFCSDNKSAAIVVLRPGSSSYWTTVSTTARIFGSRNFDKFSVEDIKNMKQIFSFSGTGDWHWCRRKVMVFMTRMTTQKITQQIFSGEKM
;
A
#
# COMPACT_ATOMS: atom_id res chain seq x y z
N MET A 1 17.74 -54.53 11.37
CA MET A 1 18.28 -53.15 11.37
C MET A 1 18.89 -52.84 10.02
N LEU A 2 18.20 -52.10 9.14
CA LEU A 2 18.80 -51.47 7.96
C LEU A 2 18.19 -50.08 7.80
N LYS A 3 18.98 -49.08 8.18
CA LYS A 3 18.66 -47.66 8.16
C LYS A 3 19.09 -47.14 6.79
N SER A 4 18.18 -47.01 5.83
CA SER A 4 18.50 -46.43 4.52
C SER A 4 18.07 -44.98 4.44
N ARG A 5 19.09 -44.13 4.32
CA ARG A 5 19.04 -42.69 4.11
C ARG A 5 18.46 -42.38 2.73
N LYS A 6 17.58 -41.37 2.63
CA LYS A 6 17.76 -40.17 1.78
C LYS A 6 16.52 -39.27 1.81
N ASP A 7 16.16 -38.78 2.99
CA ASP A 7 15.60 -37.43 3.09
C ASP A 7 16.72 -36.45 2.81
N LYS A 8 16.69 -35.78 1.65
CA LYS A 8 17.28 -34.46 1.38
C LYS A 8 17.12 -34.08 -0.09
N GLU A 9 15.91 -34.19 -0.62
CA GLU A 9 15.53 -33.31 -1.72
C GLU A 9 15.15 -31.96 -1.10
N LYS A 10 16.19 -31.20 -0.70
CA LYS A 10 16.02 -29.78 -0.45
C LYS A 10 15.51 -29.19 -1.76
N CYS A 11 14.24 -28.78 -1.77
CA CYS A 11 13.63 -27.94 -2.78
C CYS A 11 14.52 -26.71 -3.02
N ASN A 12 15.49 -26.84 -3.93
CA ASN A 12 16.33 -25.75 -4.41
C ASN A 12 15.50 -24.98 -5.44
N LYS A 13 14.41 -24.37 -4.97
CA LYS A 13 13.62 -23.46 -5.79
C LYS A 13 14.50 -22.24 -6.05
N PRO A 14 14.72 -21.82 -7.30
CA PRO A 14 15.45 -20.59 -7.58
C PRO A 14 14.82 -19.46 -6.77
N LYS A 15 15.65 -18.67 -6.07
CA LYS A 15 15.17 -17.50 -5.33
C LYS A 15 14.53 -16.55 -6.32
N ARG A 16 13.20 -16.56 -6.44
CA ARG A 16 12.46 -15.57 -7.24
C ARG A 16 12.77 -14.20 -6.64
N TYR A 17 13.49 -13.38 -7.43
CA TYR A 17 13.84 -12.00 -7.11
C TYR A 17 12.59 -11.10 -7.14
N TYR A 18 11.55 -11.59 -7.81
CA TYR A 18 10.25 -10.95 -7.96
C TYR A 18 9.21 -11.58 -7.06
N LEU A 19 8.18 -10.80 -6.75
CA LEU A 19 7.01 -11.19 -6.00
C LEU A 19 5.79 -11.07 -6.92
N ASP A 20 4.90 -12.05 -6.93
CA ASP A 20 3.63 -11.94 -7.65
C ASP A 20 2.75 -10.91 -6.92
N GLY A 21 2.56 -9.74 -7.54
CA GLY A 21 1.90 -8.59 -6.95
C GLY A 21 0.43 -8.88 -6.65
N ASN A 22 -0.31 -9.40 -7.64
CA ASN A 22 -1.75 -9.67 -7.51
C ASN A 22 -2.03 -10.81 -6.53
N ALA A 23 -1.32 -11.93 -6.65
CA ALA A 23 -1.53 -13.06 -5.73
C ALA A 23 -1.11 -12.70 -4.30
N THR A 24 -0.08 -11.87 -4.11
CA THR A 24 0.32 -11.42 -2.78
C THR A 24 -0.69 -10.43 -2.20
N LEU A 25 -1.20 -9.48 -2.99
CA LEU A 25 -2.20 -8.53 -2.54
C LEU A 25 -3.48 -9.24 -2.08
N GLN A 26 -3.95 -10.25 -2.84
CA GLN A 26 -5.08 -11.09 -2.45
C GLN A 26 -4.82 -11.85 -1.14
N LYS A 27 -3.62 -12.40 -0.94
CA LYS A 27 -3.25 -13.05 0.32
C LYS A 27 -3.29 -12.09 1.50
N LEU A 28 -2.85 -10.84 1.33
CA LEU A 28 -2.93 -9.81 2.37
C LEU A 28 -4.38 -9.47 2.72
N GLN A 29 -5.27 -9.37 1.73
CA GLN A 29 -6.70 -9.16 1.98
C GLN A 29 -7.33 -10.35 2.72
N ASN A 30 -6.99 -11.59 2.33
CA ASN A 30 -7.48 -12.78 3.01
C ASN A 30 -6.95 -12.88 4.44
N PHE A 31 -5.70 -12.51 4.68
CA PHE A 31 -5.14 -12.41 6.03
C PHE A 31 -5.89 -11.37 6.87
N SER A 32 -6.20 -10.19 6.31
CA SER A 32 -7.02 -9.17 6.96
C SER A 32 -8.41 -9.70 7.36
N LYS A 33 -9.05 -10.49 6.47
CA LYS A 33 -10.33 -11.15 6.76
C LYS A 33 -10.19 -12.20 7.87
N ALA A 34 -9.17 -13.06 7.80
CA ALA A 34 -8.93 -14.13 8.77
C ALA A 34 -8.62 -13.58 10.17
N CYS A 35 -7.96 -12.42 10.26
CA CYS A 35 -7.70 -11.72 11.51
C CYS A 35 -8.86 -10.82 11.96
N SER A 36 -10.00 -10.85 11.26
CA SER A 36 -11.17 -10.00 11.55
C SER A 36 -10.82 -8.52 11.71
N LEU A 37 -9.87 -8.02 10.92
CA LEU A 37 -9.52 -6.60 10.97
C LEU A 37 -10.71 -5.75 10.52
N SER A 38 -10.89 -4.61 11.17
CA SER A 38 -11.91 -3.63 10.81
C SER A 38 -11.70 -3.07 9.40
N ASN A 39 -12.75 -2.54 8.78
CA ASN A 39 -12.65 -1.96 7.42
C ASN A 39 -11.87 -0.64 7.39
N ASP A 40 -11.63 -0.01 8.55
CA ASP A 40 -10.76 1.15 8.71
C ASP A 40 -9.28 0.78 8.96
N SER A 41 -8.95 -0.51 8.86
CA SER A 41 -7.57 -1.00 8.95
C SER A 41 -6.95 -1.17 7.57
N VAL A 42 -5.65 -0.91 7.47
CA VAL A 42 -4.84 -1.15 6.27
C VAL A 42 -3.69 -2.08 6.62
N ILE A 43 -3.52 -3.16 5.85
CA ILE A 43 -2.35 -4.04 5.97
C ILE A 43 -1.28 -3.61 4.99
N TYR A 44 -0.06 -3.39 5.49
CA TYR A 44 1.12 -3.13 4.67
C TYR A 44 2.10 -4.30 4.72
N LEU A 45 2.54 -4.78 3.56
CA LEU A 45 3.70 -5.64 3.42
C LEU A 45 4.89 -4.83 2.94
N TYR A 46 5.86 -4.61 3.82
CA TYR A 46 7.13 -4.00 3.45
C TYR A 46 8.09 -5.06 2.92
N THR A 47 8.65 -4.82 1.73
CA THR A 47 9.54 -5.77 1.08
C THR A 47 10.64 -5.09 0.29
N ASN A 48 11.76 -5.79 0.08
CA ASN A 48 12.80 -5.37 -0.85
C ASN A 48 12.65 -6.02 -2.24
N LYS A 49 11.60 -6.82 -2.44
CA LYS A 49 11.30 -7.50 -3.71
C LYS A 49 10.37 -6.64 -4.56
N THR A 50 10.65 -6.57 -5.86
CA THR A 50 9.77 -5.88 -6.80
C THR A 50 8.56 -6.76 -7.11
N PRO A 51 7.33 -6.29 -6.85
CA PRO A 51 6.12 -6.97 -7.27
C PRO A 51 5.95 -6.87 -8.80
N VAL A 52 5.54 -7.96 -9.44
CA VAL A 52 5.24 -8.05 -10.87
C VAL A 52 3.78 -8.45 -11.08
N ASP A 53 3.15 -7.96 -12.14
CA ASP A 53 1.85 -8.43 -12.61
C ASP A 53 2.03 -9.05 -13.99
N ASP A 54 1.48 -10.25 -14.20
CA ASP A 54 1.53 -10.98 -15.46
C ASP A 54 0.80 -10.22 -16.59
N PHE A 55 -0.08 -9.26 -16.24
CA PHE A 55 -0.82 -8.42 -17.20
C PHE A 55 -0.05 -7.20 -17.74
N TYR A 56 1.16 -6.91 -17.26
CA TYR A 56 1.96 -5.75 -17.73
C TYR A 56 3.18 -6.19 -18.55
N GLY A 57 2.93 -6.59 -19.81
CA GLY A 57 3.94 -6.97 -20.80
C GLY A 57 4.81 -5.83 -21.36
N GLY A 58 4.70 -4.62 -20.82
CA GLY A 58 5.52 -3.48 -21.23
C GLY A 58 5.42 -2.35 -20.21
N ALA A 59 6.57 -1.83 -19.79
CA ALA A 59 6.71 -0.69 -18.88
C ALA A 59 6.51 -0.95 -17.37
N ALA A 60 6.86 -2.13 -16.87
CA ALA A 60 7.47 -2.17 -15.53
C ALA A 60 8.85 -1.51 -15.62
N LEU A 61 8.92 -0.18 -15.73
CA LEU A 61 10.17 0.53 -15.52
C LEU A 61 10.64 0.16 -14.10
N PRO A 62 11.78 -0.52 -13.94
CA PRO A 62 12.34 -0.80 -12.64
C PRO A 62 12.88 0.52 -12.11
N GLY A 63 11.98 1.29 -11.49
CA GLY A 63 12.23 2.69 -11.24
C GLY A 63 11.01 3.38 -10.66
N ILE A 64 11.07 3.52 -9.34
CA ILE A 64 10.49 4.62 -8.56
C ILE A 64 9.13 4.32 -7.88
N PHE A 65 8.08 3.76 -8.50
CA PHE A 65 6.80 3.54 -7.77
C PHE A 65 5.97 2.33 -8.22
N SER A 66 6.54 1.12 -8.29
CA SER A 66 5.75 -0.11 -8.45
C SER A 66 4.95 -0.39 -7.17
N THR A 67 3.90 0.39 -6.94
CA THR A 67 3.04 0.32 -5.75
C THR A 67 1.85 -0.57 -6.05
N PHE A 68 1.79 -1.73 -5.39
CA PHE A 68 0.63 -2.62 -5.45
C PHE A 68 -0.22 -2.33 -4.23
N ALA A 69 -1.33 -1.63 -4.43
CA ALA A 69 -2.26 -1.31 -3.38
C ALA A 69 -3.69 -1.41 -3.91
N THR A 70 -4.60 -1.76 -3.01
CA THR A 70 -6.02 -1.65 -3.30
C THR A 70 -6.41 -0.18 -3.54
N PHE A 71 -7.39 0.07 -4.42
CA PHE A 71 -7.80 1.43 -4.76
C PHE A 71 -9.13 1.77 -4.11
N GLY A 72 -9.17 2.86 -3.34
CA GLY A 72 -10.40 3.37 -2.75
C GLY A 72 -11.12 2.40 -1.81
N THR A 73 -10.39 1.50 -1.14
CA THR A 73 -10.98 0.44 -0.31
C THR A 73 -11.08 0.77 1.17
N PHE A 74 -10.57 1.93 1.59
CA PHE A 74 -10.61 2.32 2.99
C PHE A 74 -12.04 2.52 3.48
N CYS A 75 -12.37 1.96 4.66
CA CYS A 75 -13.74 1.93 5.21
C CYS A 75 -14.79 1.34 4.23
N SER A 76 -14.38 0.49 3.28
CA SER A 76 -15.27 -0.27 2.39
C SER A 76 -15.37 -1.73 2.81
N ASP A 77 -16.30 -2.50 2.20
CA ASP A 77 -16.39 -3.94 2.42
C ASP A 77 -15.13 -4.70 1.96
N ASN A 78 -14.36 -4.10 1.04
CA ASN A 78 -13.08 -4.64 0.60
C ASN A 78 -11.98 -4.30 1.60
N LYS A 79 -11.23 -5.31 2.04
CA LYS A 79 -10.09 -5.10 2.94
C LYS A 79 -8.98 -4.32 2.25
N SER A 80 -8.46 -3.32 2.94
CA SER A 80 -7.40 -2.46 2.44
C SER A 80 -6.03 -3.09 2.65
N ALA A 81 -5.26 -3.20 1.57
CA ALA A 81 -3.95 -3.82 1.58
C ALA A 81 -2.99 -3.11 0.62
N ALA A 82 -1.70 -3.12 0.96
CA ALA A 82 -0.64 -2.61 0.11
C ALA A 82 0.67 -3.40 0.27
N ILE A 83 1.42 -3.46 -0.82
CA ILE A 83 2.80 -3.94 -0.88
C ILE A 83 3.67 -2.71 -1.14
N VAL A 84 4.57 -2.44 -0.19
CA VAL A 84 5.46 -1.29 -0.22
C VAL A 84 6.87 -1.78 -0.45
N VAL A 85 7.47 -1.39 -1.57
CA VAL A 85 8.87 -1.68 -1.84
C VAL A 85 9.75 -0.64 -1.16
N LEU A 86 10.52 -1.06 -0.16
CA LEU A 86 11.51 -0.24 0.53
C LEU A 86 12.84 -1.00 0.60
N ARG A 87 13.94 -0.29 0.29
CA ARG A 87 15.28 -0.83 0.52
C ARG A 87 15.56 -0.88 2.02
N PRO A 88 16.18 -1.95 2.54
CA PRO A 88 16.61 -2.00 3.94
C PRO A 88 17.45 -0.77 4.28
N GLY A 89 17.16 -0.13 5.42
CA GLY A 89 17.83 1.09 5.87
C GLY A 89 17.38 2.38 5.17
N SER A 90 16.43 2.33 4.24
CA SER A 90 15.86 3.54 3.65
C SER A 90 14.99 4.31 4.64
N SER A 91 15.18 5.63 4.69
CA SER A 91 14.31 6.58 5.42
C SER A 91 13.17 7.15 4.55
N SER A 92 13.06 6.70 3.29
CA SER A 92 12.03 7.20 2.38
C SER A 92 10.65 6.71 2.79
N TYR A 93 9.72 7.63 2.98
CA TYR A 93 8.31 7.35 3.27
C TYR A 93 7.40 7.57 2.06
N TRP A 94 7.95 8.07 0.94
CA TRP A 94 7.19 8.44 -0.25
C TRP A 94 6.39 7.28 -0.85
N THR A 95 6.99 6.08 -0.92
CA THR A 95 6.30 4.89 -1.44
C THR A 95 5.11 4.51 -0.56
N THR A 96 5.26 4.58 0.76
CA THR A 96 4.16 4.35 1.71
C THR A 96 3.06 5.38 1.49
N VAL A 97 3.40 6.67 1.51
CA VAL A 97 2.45 7.76 1.27
C VAL A 97 1.68 7.58 -0.04
N SER A 98 2.39 7.24 -1.11
CA SER A 98 1.82 6.96 -2.43
C SER A 98 0.82 5.80 -2.38
N THR A 99 1.18 4.66 -1.77
CA THR A 99 0.27 3.52 -1.60
C THR A 99 -0.96 3.86 -0.76
N THR A 100 -0.77 4.62 0.33
CA THR A 100 -1.88 5.03 1.21
C THR A 100 -2.85 5.96 0.48
N ALA A 101 -2.35 6.92 -0.30
CA ALA A 101 -3.19 7.80 -1.11
C ALA A 101 -4.05 6.98 -2.09
N ARG A 102 -3.47 5.93 -2.69
CA ARG A 102 -4.18 5.01 -3.58
C ARG A 102 -5.31 4.24 -2.87
N ILE A 103 -5.05 3.74 -1.68
CA ILE A 103 -6.05 3.11 -0.81
C ILE A 103 -7.20 4.07 -0.46
N PHE A 104 -6.92 5.37 -0.36
CA PHE A 104 -7.91 6.41 -0.15
C PHE A 104 -8.58 6.89 -1.44
N GLY A 105 -8.35 6.23 -2.57
CA GLY A 105 -9.03 6.52 -3.84
C GLY A 105 -8.40 7.67 -4.63
N SER A 106 -7.16 8.04 -4.32
CA SER A 106 -6.41 9.03 -5.08
C SER A 106 -5.46 8.37 -6.08
N ARG A 107 -5.39 8.89 -7.31
CA ARG A 107 -4.40 8.47 -8.31
C ARG A 107 -3.06 9.18 -8.13
N ASN A 108 -3.08 10.35 -7.50
CA ASN A 108 -1.89 11.16 -7.20
C ASN A 108 -1.63 11.18 -5.68
N PHE A 109 -0.40 11.48 -5.25
CA PHE A 109 -0.07 11.57 -3.82
C PHE A 109 0.67 12.85 -3.43
N ASP A 110 1.23 13.55 -4.42
CA ASP A 110 1.98 14.80 -4.29
C ASP A 110 1.12 16.02 -4.65
N LYS A 111 0.25 15.89 -5.66
CA LYS A 111 -0.70 16.91 -6.12
C LYS A 111 -2.07 16.29 -6.40
N PHE A 112 -3.01 16.51 -5.49
CA PHE A 112 -4.37 15.97 -5.64
C PHE A 112 -5.19 16.77 -6.65
N SER A 113 -5.75 16.07 -7.63
CA SER A 113 -6.73 16.65 -8.55
C SER A 113 -8.08 16.88 -7.85
N VAL A 114 -8.97 17.67 -8.47
CA VAL A 114 -10.35 17.85 -7.98
C VAL A 114 -11.06 16.49 -7.87
N GLU A 115 -10.80 15.58 -8.80
CA GLU A 115 -11.36 14.24 -8.80
C GLU A 115 -10.80 13.38 -7.65
N ASP A 116 -9.49 13.46 -7.38
CA ASP A 116 -8.89 12.79 -6.21
C ASP A 116 -9.51 13.30 -4.91
N ILE A 117 -9.70 14.62 -4.79
CA ILE A 117 -10.35 15.24 -3.62
C ILE A 117 -11.80 14.76 -3.50
N LYS A 118 -12.54 14.65 -4.60
CA LYS A 118 -13.92 14.17 -4.62
C LYS A 118 -14.00 12.69 -4.20
N ASN A 119 -13.15 11.83 -4.74
CA ASN A 119 -13.11 10.41 -4.41
C ASN A 119 -12.71 10.18 -2.95
N MET A 120 -11.67 10.88 -2.48
CA MET A 120 -11.29 10.86 -1.07
C MET A 120 -12.45 11.34 -0.21
N LYS A 121 -13.07 12.48 -0.53
CA LYS A 121 -14.26 12.96 0.19
C LYS A 121 -15.36 11.90 0.21
N GLN A 122 -15.66 11.24 -0.90
CA GLN A 122 -16.67 10.19 -0.97
C GLN A 122 -16.34 9.03 -0.04
N ILE A 123 -15.11 8.52 -0.06
CA ILE A 123 -14.66 7.44 0.86
C ILE A 123 -14.79 7.89 2.33
N PHE A 124 -14.53 9.16 2.61
CA PHE A 124 -14.63 9.72 3.96
C PHE A 124 -16.04 10.23 4.32
N SER A 125 -16.97 10.31 3.36
CA SER A 125 -18.34 10.79 3.53
C SER A 125 -19.40 9.70 3.38
N PHE A 126 -19.06 8.56 2.76
CA PHE A 126 -19.94 7.40 2.62
C PHE A 126 -20.02 6.68 3.98
N SER A 127 -20.84 7.26 4.85
CA SER A 127 -21.12 6.79 6.20
C SER A 127 -22.48 6.06 6.23
N GLY A 128 -22.47 4.78 5.85
CA GLY A 128 -23.61 3.88 6.03
C GLY A 128 -23.69 3.34 7.45
N THR A 129 -24.73 3.76 8.18
CA THR A 129 -25.47 3.11 9.29
C THR A 129 -24.82 2.03 10.19
N GLY A 130 -23.57 2.17 10.64
CA GLY A 130 -23.02 1.25 11.64
C GLY A 130 -21.71 1.68 12.28
N ASP A 131 -21.78 2.60 13.25
CA ASP A 131 -20.70 2.91 14.21
C ASP A 131 -19.36 3.38 13.61
N TRP A 132 -19.37 4.51 12.89
CA TRP A 132 -18.23 5.02 12.09
C TRP A 132 -17.64 6.36 12.57
N HIS A 133 -17.90 6.78 13.81
CA HIS A 133 -17.31 8.01 14.36
C HIS A 133 -15.76 7.99 14.41
N TRP A 134 -15.14 6.81 14.26
CA TRP A 134 -13.68 6.62 14.24
C TRP A 134 -13.00 6.89 12.88
N CYS A 135 -13.60 6.48 11.73
CA CYS A 135 -12.99 6.69 10.40
C CYS A 135 -12.75 8.20 10.12
N ARG A 136 -13.68 9.06 10.55
CA ARG A 136 -13.62 10.51 10.27
C ARG A 136 -12.53 11.25 11.08
N ARG A 137 -12.17 10.80 12.29
CA ARG A 137 -11.17 11.49 13.14
C ARG A 137 -9.72 11.17 12.76
N LYS A 138 -9.42 9.95 12.31
CA LYS A 138 -8.03 9.53 12.00
C LYS A 138 -7.48 10.16 10.72
N VAL A 139 -8.33 10.42 9.74
CA VAL A 139 -7.92 10.86 8.40
C VAL A 139 -7.55 12.35 8.37
N MET A 140 -8.26 13.18 9.13
CA MET A 140 -8.00 14.62 9.18
C MET A 140 -6.57 14.91 9.70
N VAL A 141 -6.03 14.06 10.58
CA VAL A 141 -4.64 14.12 11.03
C VAL A 141 -3.66 13.72 9.92
N PHE A 142 -3.99 12.72 9.11
CA PHE A 142 -3.12 12.26 8.01
C PHE A 142 -3.00 13.31 6.90
N MET A 143 -4.12 13.87 6.44
CA MET A 143 -4.09 14.92 5.41
C MET A 143 -3.41 16.20 5.91
N THR A 144 -3.69 16.62 7.15
CA THR A 144 -3.07 17.83 7.72
C THR A 144 -1.55 17.65 7.85
N ARG A 145 -1.07 16.48 8.29
CA ARG A 145 0.37 16.19 8.39
C ARG A 145 1.06 16.10 7.02
N MET A 146 0.38 15.62 5.99
CA MET A 146 0.92 15.58 4.62
C MET A 146 1.10 16.98 4.04
N THR A 147 0.13 17.89 4.24
CA THR A 147 0.30 19.30 3.86
C THR A 147 1.36 20.00 4.69
N THR A 148 1.46 19.74 6.00
CA THR A 148 2.51 20.34 6.84
C THR A 148 3.91 19.87 6.43
N GLN A 149 4.12 18.58 6.14
CA GLN A 149 5.42 18.08 5.66
C GLN A 149 5.84 18.69 4.32
N LYS A 150 4.88 18.93 3.40
CA LYS A 150 5.15 19.62 2.13
C LYS A 150 5.57 21.08 2.33
N ILE A 151 4.92 21.79 3.26
CA ILE A 151 5.29 23.16 3.64
C ILE A 151 6.70 23.18 4.25
N THR A 152 7.00 22.24 5.14
CA THR A 152 8.33 22.15 5.76
C THR A 152 9.42 21.83 4.73
N GLN A 153 9.21 20.88 3.82
CA GLN A 153 10.22 20.57 2.78
C GLN A 153 10.42 21.72 1.77
N GLN A 154 9.38 22.47 1.40
CA GLN A 154 9.53 23.66 0.55
C GLN A 154 10.31 24.78 1.25
N ILE A 155 10.09 24.98 2.56
CA ILE A 155 10.84 25.98 3.35
C ILE A 155 12.32 25.60 3.47
N PHE A 156 12.66 24.31 3.56
CA PHE A 156 14.05 23.85 3.66
C PHE A 156 14.77 23.68 2.31
N SER A 157 14.05 23.70 1.17
CA SER A 157 14.66 23.52 -0.16
C SER A 157 14.98 24.83 -0.91
N GLY A 158 14.70 26.00 -0.33
CA GLY A 158 15.16 27.28 -0.86
C GLY A 158 14.64 27.68 -2.25
N GLU A 159 13.60 27.01 -2.77
CA GLU A 159 12.93 27.43 -4.00
C GLU A 159 12.02 28.62 -3.69
N LYS A 160 12.46 29.82 -4.08
CA LYS A 160 11.66 31.04 -4.04
C LYS A 160 10.44 30.86 -4.95
N MET A 161 9.26 31.17 -4.39
CA MET A 161 8.02 31.39 -5.15
C MET A 161 8.18 32.51 -6.18
#